data_AF-A0A7J2QXG3-F1
#
_entry.id   AF-A0A7J2QXG3-F1
#
_cell.length_a   1.000
_cell.length_b   1.000
_cell.length_c   1.000
_cell.angle_alpha   90.00
_cell.angle_beta   90.00
_cell.angle_gamma   90.00
#
_symmetry.space_group_name_H-M   'P 1'
#
loop_
_entity.id
_entity.type
_entity.pdbx_description
1 polymer ?
#
loop_
_entity_poly.entity_id
_entity_poly.type
_entity_poly.pdbx_seq_one_letter_code
_entity_poly.pdbx_strand_id
1 'polypeptide(L)' 'MRKVPKIYEKVINRLYLNSFEGKIHTWKVRRVLGITFHINKHDILPILKEMEEYKLIKFPKNSGGRYIFVLWTPTCEEEE' A
#
# COMPACT_ATOMS: atom_id res chain seq x y z
N MET A 1 -1.19 -16.44 11.56
CA MET A 1 -1.12 -15.28 10.65
C MET A 1 0.25 -15.27 10.01
N ARG A 2 0.37 -15.18 8.67
CA ARG A 2 1.68 -15.02 8.02
C ARG A 2 2.28 -13.71 8.49
N LYS A 3 3.55 -13.69 8.89
CA LYS A 3 4.25 -12.44 9.22
C LYS A 3 4.33 -11.59 7.96
N VAL A 4 3.99 -10.31 8.09
CA VAL A 4 4.11 -9.35 6.98
C VAL A 4 5.61 -9.13 6.71
N PRO A 5 6.08 -9.24 5.47
CA PRO A 5 7.46 -8.89 5.14
C PRO A 5 7.77 -7.44 5.51
N LYS A 6 8.93 -7.18 6.14
CA LYS A 6 9.38 -5.82 6.53
C LYS A 6 9.35 -4.81 5.36
N ILE A 7 9.55 -5.28 4.13
CA ILE A 7 9.47 -4.41 2.96
C ILE A 7 8.05 -3.90 2.73
N TYR A 8 7.02 -4.72 2.96
CA TYR A 8 5.62 -4.31 2.85
C TYR A 8 5.20 -3.40 3.99
N GLU A 9 5.74 -3.56 5.20
CA GLU A 9 5.53 -2.61 6.30
C GLU A 9 6.00 -1.20 5.91
N LYS A 10 7.21 -1.07 5.37
CA LYS A 10 7.75 0.22 4.92
C LYS A 10 6.90 0.82 3.80
N VAL A 11 6.53 0.00 2.81
CA VAL A 11 5.70 0.42 1.68
C VAL A 11 4.32 0.88 2.16
N ILE A 12 3.65 0.07 2.98
CA ILE A 12 2.28 0.35 3.42
C ILE A 12 2.24 1.55 4.36
N ASN A 13 3.22 1.73 5.25
CA ASN A 13 3.36 2.93 6.07
C ASN A 13 3.47 4.18 5.19
N ARG A 14 4.29 4.13 4.14
CA ARG A 14 4.42 5.26 3.21
C ARG A 14 3.12 5.54 2.44
N LEU A 15 2.40 4.50 2.02
CA LEU A 15 1.11 4.63 1.37
C LEU A 15 0.04 5.20 2.32
N TYR A 16 0.03 4.76 3.58
CA TYR A 16 -0.86 5.27 4.62
C TYR A 16 -0.65 6.77 4.86
N LEU A 17 0.60 7.21 5.05
CA LEU A 17 0.95 8.63 5.20
C LEU A 17 0.57 9.50 3.99
N ASN A 18 0.42 8.88 2.81
CA ASN A 18 0.00 9.56 1.59
C ASN A 18 -1.49 9.44 1.28
N SER A 19 -2.23 8.71 2.12
CA SER A 19 -3.66 8.49 2.03
C SER A 19 -4.42 9.53 2.85
N PHE A 20 -5.69 9.74 2.49
CA PHE A 20 -6.64 10.52 3.29
C PHE A 20 -7.69 9.53 3.83
N GLU A 21 -7.77 9.38 5.15
CA GLU A 21 -8.64 8.38 5.80
C GLU A 21 -8.40 6.95 5.27
N GLY A 22 -7.14 6.58 5.02
CA GLY A 22 -6.77 5.29 4.42
C GLY A 22 -7.05 5.20 2.92
N LYS A 23 -7.73 6.18 2.30
CA LYS A 23 -8.03 6.18 0.87
C LYS A 23 -6.91 6.88 0.07
N ILE A 24 -6.37 6.19 -0.93
CA ILE A 24 -5.33 6.75 -1.80
C ILE A 24 -5.60 6.45 -3.27
N HIS A 25 -5.32 7.43 -4.13
CA HIS A 25 -5.44 7.29 -5.58
C HIS A 25 -4.38 6.34 -6.16
N THR A 26 -4.76 5.51 -7.13
CA THR A 26 -3.84 4.55 -7.77
C THR A 26 -2.67 5.21 -8.50
N TRP A 27 -2.83 6.41 -9.07
CA TRP A 27 -1.71 7.15 -9.65
C TRP A 27 -0.68 7.56 -8.58
N LYS A 28 -1.14 7.92 -7.37
CA LYS A 28 -0.27 8.29 -6.25
C LYS A 28 0.44 7.06 -5.68
N VAL A 29 -0.24 5.92 -5.62
CA VAL A 29 0.36 4.62 -5.28
C VAL A 29 1.48 4.26 -6.26
N ARG A 30 1.22 4.36 -7.56
CA ARG A 30 2.24 4.12 -8.61
C ARG A 30 3.44 5.05 -8.44
N ARG A 31 3.20 6.33 -8.11
CA ARG A 31 4.26 7.31 -7.85
C ARG A 31 5.10 6.92 -6.63
N VAL A 32 4.47 6.51 -5.52
CA VAL A 32 5.19 6.07 -4.31
C VAL A 32 6.03 4.84 -4.61
N LEU A 33 5.44 3.79 -5.20
CA LEU A 33 6.16 2.55 -5.49
C LEU A 33 7.29 2.75 -6.52
N GLY A 34 7.01 3.47 -7.60
CA GLY A 34 7.99 3.69 -8.67
C GLY A 34 9.11 4.66 -8.31
N ILE A 35 8.80 5.77 -7.63
CA ILE A 35 9.80 6.81 -7.33
C ILE A 35 10.46 6.58 -5.97
N THR A 36 9.68 6.29 -4.93
CA THR A 36 10.26 6.16 -3.57
C THR A 36 10.94 4.80 -3.37
N PHE A 37 10.35 3.73 -3.91
CA PHE A 37 10.85 2.37 -3.72
C PHE A 37 11.53 1.78 -4.96
N HIS A 38 11.67 2.55 -6.05
CA HIS A 38 12.32 2.11 -7.29
C HIS A 38 11.75 0.79 -7.86
N ILE A 39 10.45 0.54 -7.65
CA ILE A 39 9.77 -0.65 -8.14
C ILE A 39 9.41 -0.47 -9.61
N ASN A 40 9.75 -1.44 -10.45
CA ASN A 40 9.40 -1.38 -11.87
C ASN A 40 7.88 -1.39 -12.06
N LYS A 41 7.42 -0.68 -13.09
CA LYS A 41 5.99 -0.59 -13.43
C LYS A 41 5.32 -1.97 -13.59
N HIS A 42 6.05 -2.96 -14.09
CA HIS A 42 5.57 -4.33 -14.28
C HIS A 42 5.34 -5.07 -12.95
N ASP A 43 6.08 -4.73 -11.90
CA ASP A 43 6.04 -5.38 -10.59
C ASP A 43 5.01 -4.75 -9.65
N ILE A 44 4.55 -3.53 -9.94
CA ILE A 44 3.59 -2.79 -9.10
C ILE A 44 2.30 -3.59 -8.90
N LEU A 45 1.71 -4.12 -9.97
CA LEU A 45 0.42 -4.82 -9.86
C LEU A 45 0.55 -6.15 -9.08
N PRO A 46 1.55 -7.01 -9.34
CA PRO A 46 1.84 -8.17 -8.50
C PRO A 46 2.00 -7.82 -7.02
N ILE A 47 2.80 -6.80 -6.70
CA ILE A 47 3.02 -6.36 -5.31
C ILE A 47 1.71 -5.94 -4.65
N LEU A 48 0.88 -5.15 -5.34
CA LEU A 48 -0.39 -4.72 -4.77
C LEU A 48 -1.36 -5.89 -4.55
N LYS A 49 -1.38 -6.89 -5.45
CA LYS A 49 -2.18 -8.11 -5.24
C LYS A 49 -1.71 -8.89 -4.03
N GLU A 50 -0.40 -9.06 -3.89
CA GLU A 50 0.18 -9.71 -2.72
C GLU A 50 -0.18 -8.95 -1.43
N MET A 51 -0.07 -7.63 -1.42
CA MET A 51 -0.49 -6.80 -0.28
C MET A 51 -1.99 -6.92 0.05
N GLU A 52 -2.85 -7.14 -0.95
CA GLU A 52 -4.27 -7.45 -0.73
C GLU A 52 -4.47 -8.83 -0.10
N GLU A 53 -3.69 -9.85 -0.50
CA GLU A 53 -3.70 -11.18 0.14
C GLU A 53 -3.27 -11.12 1.61
N TYR A 54 -2.31 -10.24 1.93
CA TYR A 54 -1.91 -9.93 3.31
C TYR A 54 -2.93 -9.06 4.06
N LYS A 55 -4.04 -8.66 3.43
CA LYS A 55 -5.08 -7.77 3.99
C LYS A 55 -4.54 -6.40 4.42
N LEU A 56 -3.46 -5.93 3.79
CA LEU A 56 -2.87 -4.60 4.04
C LEU A 56 -3.60 -3.50 3.26
N ILE A 57 -4.14 -3.86 2.10
CA ILE A 57 -4.93 -2.98 1.24
C ILE A 57 -6.20 -3.68 0.77
N LYS A 58 -7.11 -2.90 0.20
CA LYS A 58 -8.31 -3.38 -0.46
C LYS A 58 -8.60 -2.59 -1.73
N PHE A 59 -8.88 -3.30 -2.82
CA PHE A 59 -9.40 -2.69 -4.02
C PHE A 59 -10.93 -2.52 -3.94
N PRO A 60 -11.46 -1.30 -4.10
CA PRO A 60 -12.90 -1.09 -4.12
C PRO A 60 -13.49 -1.60 -5.43
N LYS A 61 -14.38 -2.60 -5.35
CA LYS A 61 -15.04 -3.24 -6.51
C LYS A 61 -15.72 -2.24 -7.45
N ASN A 62 -16.25 -1.14 -6.92
CA ASN A 62 -17.02 -0.14 -7.69
C ASN A 62 -16.22 1.11 -8.09
N SER A 63 -14.90 1.14 -7.88
CA SER A 63 -14.08 2.34 -8.11
C SER A 63 -13.47 2.43 -9.51
N GLY A 64 -13.66 1.41 -10.36
CA GLY A 64 -12.95 1.28 -11.64
C GLY A 64 -11.42 1.29 -11.48
N GLY A 65 -10.89 0.94 -10.30
CA GLY A 65 -9.44 0.96 -10.03
C GLY A 65 -8.84 2.36 -9.84
N ARG A 66 -9.65 3.39 -9.54
CA ARG A 66 -9.15 4.76 -9.30
C ARG A 66 -8.51 4.95 -7.92
N TYR A 67 -8.91 4.12 -6.96
CA TYR A 67 -8.50 4.24 -5.56
C TYR A 67 -8.20 2.86 -4.97
N ILE A 68 -7.39 2.85 -3.92
CA ILE A 68 -7.24 1.72 -3.00
C ILE A 68 -7.49 2.22 -1.57
N PHE A 69 -7.90 1.32 -0.70
CA PHE A 69 -7.95 1.56 0.74
C PHE A 69 -6.78 0.85 1.39
N VAL A 70 -6.01 1.58 2.18
CA VAL A 70 -4.99 1.06 3.10
C VAL A 70 -5.71 0.65 4.36
N LEU A 71 -5.65 -0.66 4.66
CA LEU A 71 -6.26 -1.27 5.86
C LEU A 71 -5.26 -1.37 7.01
N TRP A 72 -3.97 -1.19 6.72
CA TRP A 72 -2.93 -1.16 7.72
C TRP A 72 -3.00 0.14 8.51
N THR A 73 -3.23 0.02 9.81
CA THR A 73 -2.87 1.05 10.77
C THR A 73 -1.43 0.81 11.17
N PRO A 74 -0.50 1.77 10.95
CA PRO A 74 0.81 1.67 11.56
C PRO A 74 0.58 1.44 13.06
N THR A 75 1.10 0.34 13.59
CA THR A 75 1.36 0.29 15.03
C THR A 75 2.26 1.48 15.27
N CYS A 76 1.75 2.50 15.98
CA CYS A 76 2.61 3.43 16.70
C CYS A 76 3.42 2.56 17.69
N GLU A 77 4.43 1.87 17.21
CA GLU A 77 5.62 1.71 18.01
C GLU A 77 6.16 3.13 18.05
N GLU A 78 5.91 3.76 19.19
CA GLU A 78 6.52 5.01 19.62
C GLU A 78 7.98 5.02 19.16
N GLU A 79 8.38 6.11 18.51
CA GLU A 79 9.79 6.43 18.34
C GLU A 79 10.42 6.44 19.74
N GLU A 80 11.12 5.35 20.12
CA GLU A 80 12.16 5.35 21.14
C GLU A 80 13.44 6.02 20.61
#